data_AF-A0A285QX86-F1
#
_entry.id   AF-A0A285QX86-F1
#
_cell.length_a   1.000
_cell.length_b   1.000
_cell.length_c   1.000
_cell.angle_alpha   90.00
_cell.angle_beta   90.00
_cell.angle_gamma   90.00
#
_symmetry.space_group_name_H-M   'P 1'
#
loop_
_entity.id
_entity.type
_entity.pdbx_description
1 polymer ?
#
loop_
_entity_poly.entity_id
_entity_poly.type
_entity_poly.pdbx_seq_one_letter_code
_entity_poly.pdbx_strand_id
1 'polypeptide(L)'
;MRPSLTLVPILGLLAGCGTAATPVPQPSTTASIQEEASGGVGYAACRARADGDPSLLQRCADEAVTRLTTGDRAAATYRAALRALGDDALDRGVFGDGAAARVAVADAAVALSQARAAWLAGGAAPRGAGDPSRLGNAARQAWSESRAATCSITRVSNCAARYDALLAAFQPAEERTDVTEPVPASGLPLPTCAEVRQSALVGGALGDAFYQRYPKELADPARVDGVALNGAALANVVGYLACVATLTDYDPVVAENSLALFESPVHGRAAFARLTALAEEPGAEASGRETFLKQLRAMTKAPRE
;
A
#
# COMPACT_ATOMS: atom_id res chain seq x y z
N MET A 1 -46.78 -34.18 33.26
CA MET A 1 -47.16 -34.09 34.69
C MET A 1 -46.57 -32.82 35.26
N ARG A 2 -47.41 -32.02 35.91
CA ARG A 2 -47.11 -30.79 36.69
C ARG A 2 -46.10 -31.08 37.83
N PRO A 3 -45.42 -30.09 38.47
CA PRO A 3 -45.99 -28.77 38.80
C PRO A 3 -45.06 -27.52 38.81
N SER A 4 -45.76 -26.39 38.82
CA SER A 4 -45.40 -25.04 39.29
C SER A 4 -45.07 -24.98 40.78
N LEU A 5 -44.62 -23.78 41.24
CA LEU A 5 -44.55 -23.20 42.63
C LEU A 5 -43.10 -22.78 42.99
N THR A 6 -42.73 -21.63 43.57
CA THR A 6 -43.39 -20.40 44.09
C THR A 6 -42.31 -19.37 44.51
N LEU A 7 -42.69 -18.06 44.52
CA LEU A 7 -42.37 -16.95 45.46
C LEU A 7 -40.93 -16.71 46.01
N VAL A 8 -40.26 -15.55 45.82
CA VAL A 8 -40.42 -14.15 46.41
C VAL A 8 -39.75 -14.01 47.81
N PRO A 9 -39.33 -12.81 48.29
CA PRO A 9 -38.27 -11.84 47.93
C PRO A 9 -37.21 -11.75 49.08
N ILE A 10 -36.38 -10.71 49.22
CA ILE A 10 -36.03 -10.01 50.50
C ILE A 10 -35.03 -8.86 50.24
N LEU A 11 -35.40 -7.67 50.73
CA LEU A 11 -34.59 -6.46 50.90
C LEU A 11 -33.57 -6.63 52.04
N GLY A 12 -32.41 -5.97 51.95
CA GLY A 12 -31.50 -5.77 53.07
C GLY A 12 -30.58 -4.57 52.87
N LEU A 13 -30.99 -3.41 53.39
CA LEU A 13 -30.14 -2.24 53.64
C LEU A 13 -29.07 -2.60 54.68
N LEU A 14 -27.82 -2.18 54.45
CA LEU A 14 -26.86 -1.91 55.51
C LEU A 14 -26.19 -0.55 55.25
N ALA A 15 -26.55 0.41 56.08
CA ALA A 15 -25.78 1.63 56.32
C ALA A 15 -24.56 1.28 57.19
N GLY A 16 -23.40 1.83 56.83
CA GLY A 16 -22.19 1.80 57.64
C GLY A 16 -21.42 3.10 57.45
N CYS A 17 -21.50 3.98 58.45
CA CYS A 17 -20.59 5.12 58.61
C CYS A 17 -19.21 4.61 59.02
N GLY A 18 -18.16 5.08 58.35
CA GLY A 18 -16.77 4.84 58.72
C GLY A 18 -15.86 5.91 58.14
N THR A 19 -15.22 6.68 59.02
CA THR A 19 -14.37 7.85 58.75
C THR A 19 -13.01 7.51 58.12
N ALA A 20 -12.65 8.33 57.13
CA ALA A 20 -11.32 8.83 56.75
C ALA A 20 -10.13 7.87 56.59
N ALA A 21 -9.63 7.80 55.34
CA ALA A 21 -8.20 7.77 55.05
C ALA A 21 -7.92 8.67 53.84
N THR A 22 -7.14 9.73 54.05
CA THR A 22 -6.60 10.62 53.02
C THR A 22 -5.70 9.83 52.07
N PRO A 23 -5.96 9.80 50.75
CA PRO A 23 -4.99 9.28 49.81
C PRO A 23 -3.82 10.26 49.69
N VAL A 24 -2.63 9.75 49.99
CA VAL A 24 -1.32 10.36 49.70
C VAL A 24 -1.29 10.75 48.22
N PRO A 25 -0.81 11.95 47.85
CA PRO A 25 -0.60 12.29 46.45
C PRO A 25 0.51 11.38 45.91
N GLN A 26 0.12 10.35 45.15
CA GLN A 26 1.06 9.71 44.27
C GLN A 26 1.51 10.76 43.25
N PRO A 27 2.82 10.91 42.99
CA PRO A 27 3.26 11.73 41.89
C PRO A 27 2.69 11.12 40.63
N SER A 28 1.65 11.77 40.09
CA SER A 28 1.26 11.61 38.70
C SER A 28 2.56 11.71 37.93
N THR A 29 3.00 10.57 37.41
CA THR A 29 4.06 10.56 36.43
C THR A 29 3.41 11.28 35.27
N THR A 30 3.65 12.58 35.22
CA THR A 30 3.57 13.40 34.02
C THR A 30 4.64 12.82 33.10
N ALA A 31 4.39 11.61 32.61
CA ALA A 31 4.74 11.30 31.25
C ALA A 31 3.90 12.29 30.46
N SER A 32 4.48 13.47 30.29
CA SER A 32 4.27 14.30 29.13
C SER A 32 4.51 13.38 27.94
N ILE A 33 3.47 12.62 27.57
CA ILE A 33 3.27 12.20 26.21
C ILE A 33 3.04 13.53 25.53
N GLN A 34 4.14 14.14 25.10
CA GLN A 34 4.11 14.95 23.91
C GLN A 34 3.45 14.03 22.88
N GLU A 35 2.15 14.23 22.73
CA GLU A 35 1.34 13.73 21.64
C GLU A 35 1.97 14.38 20.42
N GLU A 36 3.06 13.75 19.95
CA GLU A 36 3.66 14.05 18.68
C GLU A 36 2.53 14.04 17.68
N ALA A 37 2.58 14.98 16.74
CA ALA A 37 1.73 15.07 15.57
C ALA A 37 1.95 13.86 14.63
N SER A 38 1.84 12.65 15.17
CA SER A 38 2.19 11.36 14.61
C SER A 38 0.92 10.69 14.11
N GLY A 39 0.21 11.36 13.20
CA GLY A 39 -0.87 10.75 12.43
C GLY A 39 -0.44 9.48 11.67
N GLY A 40 0.88 9.23 11.55
CA GLY A 40 1.48 8.02 10.98
C GLY A 40 1.44 6.78 11.88
N VAL A 41 1.51 6.92 13.21
CA VAL A 41 1.58 5.76 14.13
C VAL A 41 0.21 5.06 14.20
N GLY A 42 -0.88 5.83 14.21
CA GLY A 42 -2.24 5.29 14.22
C GLY A 42 -2.60 4.53 12.94
N TYR A 43 -2.19 5.05 11.77
CA TYR A 43 -2.46 4.37 10.50
C TYR A 43 -1.65 3.09 10.34
N ALA A 44 -0.34 3.11 10.63
CA ALA A 44 0.51 1.92 10.49
C ALA A 44 0.03 0.77 11.40
N ALA A 45 -0.35 1.06 12.64
CA ALA A 45 -0.90 0.08 13.56
C ALA A 45 -2.30 -0.42 13.16
N CYS A 46 -3.13 0.43 12.53
CA CYS A 46 -4.43 0.02 12.00
C CYS A 46 -4.27 -0.86 10.75
N ARG A 47 -3.38 -0.47 9.84
CA ARG A 47 -3.01 -1.22 8.65
C ARG A 47 -2.49 -2.62 8.98
N ALA A 48 -1.61 -2.74 9.97
CA ALA A 48 -1.09 -4.04 10.41
C ALA A 48 -2.20 -4.96 10.93
N ARG A 49 -3.20 -4.42 11.63
CA ARG A 49 -4.36 -5.18 12.12
C ARG A 49 -5.38 -5.53 11.03
N ALA A 50 -5.44 -4.74 9.97
CA ALA A 50 -6.35 -4.97 8.86
C ALA A 50 -5.92 -6.15 7.97
N ASP A 51 -4.66 -6.58 8.03
CA ASP A 51 -4.11 -7.78 7.36
C ASP A 51 -4.51 -7.93 5.88
N GLY A 52 -4.51 -6.81 5.15
CA GLY A 52 -4.87 -6.79 3.72
C GLY A 52 -6.36 -6.66 3.42
N ASP A 53 -7.26 -6.69 4.41
CA ASP A 53 -8.71 -6.48 4.20
C ASP A 53 -8.96 -5.05 3.66
N PRO A 54 -9.47 -4.91 2.42
CA PRO A 54 -9.65 -3.60 1.78
C PRO A 54 -10.65 -2.69 2.51
N SER A 55 -11.69 -3.27 3.13
CA SER A 55 -12.73 -2.52 3.83
C SER A 55 -12.24 -1.97 5.18
N LEU A 56 -11.37 -2.73 5.85
CA LEU A 56 -10.72 -2.29 7.09
C LEU A 56 -9.63 -1.26 6.80
N LEU A 57 -8.84 -1.47 5.74
CA LEU A 57 -7.82 -0.52 5.30
C LEU A 57 -8.42 0.83 4.88
N GLN A 58 -9.54 0.80 4.16
CA GLN A 58 -10.25 2.03 3.81
C GLN A 58 -10.73 2.77 5.07
N ARG A 59 -11.28 2.06 6.07
CA ARG A 59 -11.67 2.67 7.35
C ARG A 59 -10.48 3.26 8.11
N CYS A 60 -9.36 2.54 8.15
CA CYS A 60 -8.11 3.04 8.74
C CYS A 60 -7.64 4.34 8.06
N ALA A 61 -7.72 4.39 6.73
CA ALA A 61 -7.34 5.54 5.94
C ALA A 61 -8.28 6.72 6.19
N ASP A 62 -9.60 6.51 6.16
CA ASP A 62 -10.61 7.54 6.42
C ASP A 62 -10.45 8.16 7.82
N GLU A 63 -10.17 7.35 8.84
CA GLU A 63 -9.91 7.81 10.21
C GLU A 63 -8.60 8.63 10.28
N ALA A 64 -7.54 8.16 9.63
CA ALA A 64 -6.27 8.87 9.57
C ALA A 64 -6.41 10.23 8.85
N VAL A 65 -7.07 10.26 7.69
CA VAL A 65 -7.37 11.49 6.95
C VAL A 65 -8.23 12.43 7.79
N THR A 66 -9.25 11.93 8.48
CA THR A 66 -10.12 12.76 9.33
C THR A 66 -9.34 13.42 10.47
N ARG A 67 -8.44 12.69 11.14
CA ARG A 67 -7.55 13.27 12.17
C ARG A 67 -6.64 14.37 11.62
N LEU A 68 -6.17 14.21 10.39
CA LEU A 68 -5.31 15.19 9.72
C LEU A 68 -6.07 16.39 9.13
N THR A 69 -7.41 16.33 9.09
CA THR A 69 -8.26 17.28 8.36
C THR A 69 -9.49 17.64 9.19
N THR A 70 -9.30 18.38 10.29
CA THR A 70 -10.37 18.77 11.20
C THR A 70 -10.96 20.16 10.90
N GLY A 71 -12.27 20.28 11.12
CA GLY A 71 -12.91 21.52 11.61
C GLY A 71 -13.29 22.63 10.62
N ASP A 72 -12.82 22.63 9.37
CA ASP A 72 -13.09 23.75 8.46
C ASP A 72 -13.52 23.37 7.03
N ARG A 73 -13.90 24.39 6.25
CA ARG A 73 -14.27 24.24 4.84
C ARG A 73 -13.11 23.66 4.02
N ALA A 74 -11.87 24.02 4.32
CA ALA A 74 -10.69 23.53 3.60
C ALA A 74 -10.48 22.02 3.79
N ALA A 75 -10.72 21.50 5.00
CA ALA A 75 -10.71 20.08 5.31
C ALA A 75 -11.82 19.31 4.59
N ALA A 76 -13.03 19.89 4.51
CA ALA A 76 -14.13 19.28 3.77
C ALA A 76 -13.85 19.20 2.25
N THR A 77 -13.38 20.29 1.65
CA THR A 77 -13.00 20.32 0.23
C THR A 77 -11.82 19.39 -0.06
N TYR A 78 -10.89 19.25 0.87
CA TYR A 78 -9.75 18.35 0.72
C TYR A 78 -10.16 16.87 0.77
N ARG A 79 -11.05 16.48 1.69
CA ARG A 79 -11.61 15.13 1.70
C ARG A 79 -12.40 14.81 0.44
N ALA A 80 -13.13 15.79 -0.11
CA ALA A 80 -13.79 15.63 -1.41
C ALA A 80 -12.78 15.45 -2.56
N ALA A 81 -11.70 16.23 -2.56
CA ALA A 81 -10.62 16.10 -3.54
C ALA A 81 -9.93 14.73 -3.47
N LEU A 82 -9.65 14.20 -2.28
CA LEU A 82 -9.07 12.87 -2.11
C LEU A 82 -9.94 11.76 -2.68
N ARG A 83 -11.27 11.84 -2.48
CA ARG A 83 -12.21 10.87 -3.09
C ARG A 83 -12.18 10.97 -4.61
N ALA A 84 -12.31 12.18 -5.16
CA ALA A 84 -12.29 12.39 -6.60
C ALA A 84 -10.96 11.96 -7.24
N LEU A 85 -9.82 12.17 -6.57
CA LEU A 85 -8.51 11.68 -6.99
C LEU A 85 -8.43 10.15 -6.97
N GLY A 86 -9.01 9.51 -5.95
CA GLY A 86 -9.08 8.06 -5.86
C GLY A 86 -9.89 7.46 -7.00
N ASP A 87 -11.10 7.97 -7.23
CA ASP A 87 -11.98 7.53 -8.32
C ASP A 87 -11.31 7.73 -9.69
N ASP A 88 -10.74 8.92 -9.93
CA ASP A 88 -10.01 9.23 -11.17
C ASP A 88 -8.78 8.33 -11.38
N ALA A 89 -8.05 8.01 -10.30
CA ALA A 89 -6.89 7.13 -10.41
C ALA A 89 -7.28 5.66 -10.69
N LEU A 90 -8.45 5.21 -10.20
CA LEU A 90 -9.00 3.90 -10.56
C LEU A 90 -9.48 3.90 -12.02
N ASP A 91 -10.23 4.92 -12.44
CA ASP A 91 -10.73 5.05 -13.82
C ASP A 91 -9.60 5.11 -14.84
N ARG A 92 -8.48 5.76 -14.49
CA ARG A 92 -7.26 5.84 -15.32
C ARG A 92 -6.34 4.63 -15.17
N GLY A 93 -6.67 3.65 -14.32
CA GLY A 93 -5.86 2.46 -14.09
C GLY A 93 -4.50 2.72 -13.44
N VAL A 94 -4.30 3.86 -12.78
CA VAL A 94 -3.01 4.28 -12.17
C VAL A 94 -2.52 3.30 -11.11
N PHE A 95 -3.45 2.62 -10.43
CA PHE A 95 -3.17 1.65 -9.38
C PHE A 95 -3.57 0.21 -9.77
N GLY A 96 -3.89 -0.04 -11.05
CA GLY A 96 -4.48 -1.30 -11.51
C GLY A 96 -5.96 -1.40 -11.13
N ASP A 97 -6.47 -2.64 -11.06
CA ASP A 97 -7.89 -2.95 -10.85
C ASP A 97 -8.17 -3.71 -9.54
N GLY A 98 -9.45 -3.72 -9.14
CA GLY A 98 -9.95 -4.57 -8.06
C GLY A 98 -9.64 -4.08 -6.64
N ALA A 99 -9.66 -5.00 -5.68
CA ALA A 99 -9.47 -4.70 -4.26
C ALA A 99 -8.06 -4.12 -3.95
N ALA A 100 -7.03 -4.63 -4.61
CA ALA A 100 -5.66 -4.16 -4.45
C ALA A 100 -5.49 -2.69 -4.89
N ALA A 101 -6.15 -2.29 -5.98
CA ALA A 101 -6.13 -0.90 -6.44
C ALA A 101 -6.78 0.05 -5.42
N ARG A 102 -7.89 -0.38 -4.78
CA ARG A 102 -8.54 0.40 -3.71
C ARG A 102 -7.64 0.55 -2.48
N VAL A 103 -6.91 -0.49 -2.11
CA VAL A 103 -5.90 -0.43 -1.03
C VAL A 103 -4.77 0.55 -1.38
N ALA A 104 -4.28 0.51 -2.61
CA ALA A 104 -3.23 1.42 -3.07
C ALA A 104 -3.70 2.89 -3.09
N VAL A 105 -4.96 3.14 -3.47
CA VAL A 105 -5.59 4.46 -3.37
C VAL A 105 -5.69 4.93 -1.92
N ALA A 106 -6.11 4.07 -1.00
CA ALA A 106 -6.20 4.39 0.43
C ALA A 106 -4.83 4.76 1.01
N ASP A 107 -3.78 3.99 0.67
CA ASP A 107 -2.40 4.28 1.04
C ASP A 107 -1.91 5.62 0.47
N ALA A 108 -2.16 5.88 -0.80
CA ALA A 108 -1.78 7.13 -1.47
C ALA A 108 -2.49 8.33 -0.83
N ALA A 109 -3.78 8.19 -0.46
CA ALA A 109 -4.54 9.24 0.21
C ALA A 109 -3.96 9.59 1.59
N VAL A 110 -3.54 8.58 2.36
CA VAL A 110 -2.90 8.79 3.66
C VAL A 110 -1.53 9.43 3.50
N ALA A 111 -0.69 8.94 2.58
CA ALA A 111 0.63 9.51 2.33
C ALA A 111 0.53 10.98 1.89
N LEU A 112 -0.40 11.29 0.99
CA LEU A 112 -0.67 12.67 0.55
C LEU A 112 -1.13 13.54 1.73
N SER A 113 -2.02 13.02 2.59
CA SER A 113 -2.52 13.74 3.77
C SER A 113 -1.43 14.03 4.78
N GLN A 114 -0.53 13.08 5.02
CA GLN A 114 0.63 13.26 5.90
C GLN A 114 1.59 14.31 5.33
N ALA A 115 1.92 14.23 4.04
CA ALA A 115 2.78 15.20 3.37
C ALA A 115 2.18 16.63 3.41
N ARG A 116 0.86 16.74 3.16
CA ARG A 116 0.13 18.02 3.27
C ARG A 116 0.19 18.58 4.69
N ALA A 117 -0.13 17.76 5.69
CA ALA A 117 -0.14 18.19 7.09
C ALA A 117 1.26 18.64 7.55
N ALA A 118 2.30 17.85 7.24
CA ALA A 118 3.68 18.18 7.57
C ALA A 118 4.12 19.51 6.93
N TRP A 119 3.80 19.72 5.65
CA TRP A 119 4.12 20.96 4.96
C TRP A 119 3.38 22.18 5.56
N LEU A 120 2.08 22.04 5.84
CA LEU A 120 1.29 23.13 6.44
C LEU A 120 1.74 23.47 7.86
N ALA A 121 2.31 22.50 8.59
CA ALA A 121 2.94 22.71 9.89
C ALA A 121 4.33 23.37 9.81
N GLY A 122 4.79 23.78 8.61
CA GLY A 122 6.09 24.43 8.40
C GLY A 122 7.23 23.47 8.04
N GLY A 123 6.92 22.19 7.80
CA GLY A 123 7.87 21.20 7.33
C GLY A 123 8.33 21.41 5.88
N ALA A 124 9.09 20.44 5.37
CA ALA A 124 9.63 20.49 4.01
C ALA A 124 8.50 20.63 2.97
N ALA A 125 8.73 21.50 1.97
CA ALA A 125 7.80 21.63 0.85
C ALA A 125 7.77 20.32 0.02
N PRO A 126 6.60 19.90 -0.47
CA PRO A 126 6.48 18.77 -1.38
C PRO A 126 7.35 19.00 -2.63
N ARG A 127 8.10 17.97 -3.06
CA ARG A 127 9.08 18.05 -4.17
C ARG A 127 8.64 17.34 -5.47
N GLY A 128 7.34 17.06 -5.61
CA GLY A 128 6.79 16.39 -6.79
C GLY A 128 6.51 17.32 -7.98
N ALA A 129 6.45 16.75 -9.19
CA ALA A 129 6.01 17.43 -10.41
C ALA A 129 4.53 17.10 -10.69
N GLY A 130 3.67 17.32 -9.70
CA GLY A 130 2.24 17.09 -9.86
C GLY A 130 1.62 18.10 -10.81
N ASP A 131 0.89 17.62 -11.82
CA ASP A 131 0.23 18.42 -12.83
C ASP A 131 -1.29 18.18 -12.82
N PRO A 132 -2.11 19.12 -12.32
CA PRO A 132 -3.56 19.02 -12.33
C PRO A 132 -4.17 18.83 -13.74
N SER A 133 -3.47 19.18 -14.81
CA SER A 133 -3.94 18.99 -16.19
C SER A 133 -4.12 17.50 -16.54
N ARG A 134 -3.35 16.61 -15.90
CA ARG A 134 -3.38 15.14 -16.11
C ARG A 134 -4.55 14.44 -15.41
N LEU A 135 -5.31 15.16 -14.58
CA LEU A 135 -6.49 14.64 -13.90
C LEU A 135 -7.73 14.74 -14.79
N GLY A 136 -8.67 13.81 -14.64
CA GLY A 136 -10.02 13.94 -15.17
C GLY A 136 -10.74 15.17 -14.61
N ASN A 137 -11.77 15.63 -15.31
CA ASN A 137 -12.42 16.92 -15.04
C ASN A 137 -12.93 17.04 -13.59
N ALA A 138 -13.56 15.99 -13.06
CA ALA A 138 -14.09 15.98 -11.68
C ALA A 138 -12.97 16.08 -10.64
N ALA A 139 -11.92 15.27 -10.78
CA ALA A 139 -10.76 15.31 -9.90
C ALA A 139 -10.01 16.65 -9.98
N ARG A 140 -9.82 17.19 -11.19
CA ARG A 140 -9.21 18.50 -11.41
C ARG A 140 -10.00 19.62 -10.72
N GLN A 141 -11.32 19.61 -10.86
CA GLN A 141 -12.18 20.60 -10.23
C GLN A 141 -12.10 20.51 -8.70
N ALA A 142 -12.32 19.33 -8.13
CA ALA A 142 -12.28 19.12 -6.68
C ALA A 142 -10.90 19.48 -6.09
N TRP A 143 -9.83 19.14 -6.80
CA TRP A 143 -8.46 19.52 -6.43
C TRP A 143 -8.26 21.04 -6.43
N SER A 144 -8.69 21.73 -7.49
CA SER A 144 -8.57 23.19 -7.58
C SER A 144 -9.37 23.90 -6.48
N GLU A 145 -10.56 23.42 -6.15
CA GLU A 145 -11.38 23.95 -5.05
C GLU A 145 -10.69 23.77 -3.69
N SER A 146 -10.14 22.58 -3.44
CA SER A 146 -9.37 22.28 -2.23
C SER A 146 -8.11 23.13 -2.09
N ARG A 147 -7.39 23.31 -3.19
CA ARG A 147 -6.22 24.19 -3.30
C ARG A 147 -6.59 25.63 -2.99
N ALA A 148 -7.66 26.16 -3.60
CA ALA A 148 -8.13 27.51 -3.34
C ALA A 148 -8.52 27.72 -1.88
N ALA A 149 -9.26 26.77 -1.28
CA ALA A 149 -9.63 26.82 0.12
C ALA A 149 -8.39 26.82 1.03
N THR A 150 -7.44 25.90 0.81
CA THR A 150 -6.22 25.82 1.62
C THR A 150 -5.34 27.07 1.46
N CYS A 151 -5.13 27.55 0.24
CA CYS A 151 -4.26 28.70 0.00
C CYS A 151 -4.88 30.03 0.42
N SER A 152 -6.20 30.11 0.58
CA SER A 152 -6.86 31.31 1.11
C SER A 152 -6.57 31.55 2.60
N ILE A 153 -6.29 30.48 3.36
CA ILE A 153 -6.04 30.53 4.81
C ILE A 153 -4.54 30.39 5.17
N THR A 154 -3.70 29.95 4.22
CA THR A 154 -2.29 29.65 4.50
C THR A 154 -1.37 30.70 3.85
N ARG A 155 -0.50 31.34 4.63
CA ARG A 155 0.46 32.35 4.14
C ARG A 155 1.77 31.76 3.61
N VAL A 156 1.70 30.69 2.82
CA VAL A 156 2.89 30.04 2.24
C VAL A 156 3.14 30.59 0.84
N SER A 157 4.38 31.00 0.55
CA SER A 157 4.79 31.41 -0.80
C SER A 157 4.65 30.25 -1.79
N ASN A 158 4.16 30.55 -2.99
CA ASN A 158 3.87 29.56 -4.02
C ASN A 158 2.94 28.43 -3.54
N CYS A 159 1.97 28.74 -2.66
CA CYS A 159 1.06 27.76 -2.09
C CYS A 159 0.41 26.86 -3.17
N ALA A 160 -0.09 27.44 -4.26
CA ALA A 160 -0.72 26.67 -5.33
C ALA A 160 0.22 25.62 -5.93
N ALA A 161 1.44 26.01 -6.33
CA ALA A 161 2.42 25.09 -6.92
C ALA A 161 2.88 24.01 -5.92
N ARG A 162 3.10 24.38 -4.65
CA ARG A 162 3.47 23.42 -3.59
C ARG A 162 2.34 22.46 -3.25
N TYR A 163 1.11 22.94 -3.35
CA TYR A 163 -0.07 22.11 -3.19
C TYR A 163 -0.15 21.11 -4.34
N ASP A 164 -0.02 21.56 -5.59
CA ASP A 164 -0.07 20.69 -6.76
C ASP A 164 1.06 19.64 -6.76
N ALA A 165 2.24 19.96 -6.23
CA ALA A 165 3.33 19.00 -6.03
C ALA A 165 2.95 17.80 -5.14
N LEU A 166 1.89 17.89 -4.32
CA LEU A 166 1.34 16.75 -3.57
C LEU A 166 0.70 15.68 -4.47
N LEU A 167 0.27 16.04 -5.69
CA LEU A 167 -0.35 15.11 -6.64
C LEU A 167 0.57 13.99 -7.10
N ALA A 168 1.89 14.09 -6.89
CA ALA A 168 2.84 13.05 -7.27
C ALA A 168 2.50 11.66 -6.67
N ALA A 169 1.75 11.60 -5.57
CA ALA A 169 1.26 10.33 -5.02
C ALA A 169 0.16 9.65 -5.89
N PHE A 170 -0.58 10.43 -6.67
CA PHE A 170 -1.68 9.99 -7.57
C PHE A 170 -1.33 10.13 -9.06
N GLN A 171 -0.15 10.67 -9.34
CA GLN A 171 0.40 10.86 -10.66
C GLN A 171 1.81 10.30 -10.61
N PRO A 172 2.01 9.02 -10.97
CA PRO A 172 3.37 8.56 -11.20
C PRO A 172 4.05 9.57 -12.13
N ALA A 173 5.33 9.83 -11.83
CA ALA A 173 6.16 10.65 -12.70
C ALA A 173 5.93 10.18 -14.14
N GLU A 174 5.72 11.11 -15.07
CA GLU A 174 5.88 10.72 -16.47
C GLU A 174 7.23 10.01 -16.55
N GLU A 175 7.18 8.76 -16.99
CA GLU A 175 8.33 8.04 -17.45
C GLU A 175 9.09 9.02 -18.33
N ARG A 176 10.28 9.44 -17.87
CA ARG A 176 11.08 10.39 -18.64
C ARG A 176 11.23 9.76 -20.01
N THR A 177 10.67 10.41 -21.03
CA THR A 177 10.98 10.12 -22.42
C THR A 177 12.37 10.66 -22.75
N ASP A 178 13.37 10.39 -21.90
CA ASP A 178 14.71 10.18 -22.42
C ASP A 178 14.62 8.85 -23.15
N VAL A 179 14.40 8.94 -24.46
CA VAL A 179 14.32 7.81 -25.38
C VAL A 179 15.66 7.07 -25.34
N THR A 180 15.81 6.18 -24.37
CA THR A 180 16.33 4.86 -24.67
C THR A 180 15.10 4.07 -25.08
N GLU A 181 14.99 3.76 -26.37
CA GLU A 181 13.91 2.94 -26.90
C GLU A 181 13.72 1.71 -26.00
N PRO A 182 12.52 1.47 -25.45
CA PRO A 182 12.30 0.34 -24.55
C PRO A 182 12.72 -0.93 -25.28
N VAL A 183 13.69 -1.65 -24.71
CA VAL A 183 14.18 -2.87 -25.32
C VAL A 183 13.02 -3.86 -25.24
N PRO A 184 12.53 -4.42 -26.36
CA PRO A 184 11.53 -5.47 -26.31
C PRO A 184 12.08 -6.60 -25.46
N ALA A 185 11.27 -7.05 -24.47
CA ALA A 185 11.65 -8.11 -23.56
C ALA A 185 11.87 -9.42 -24.35
N SER A 186 13.09 -9.65 -24.78
CA SER A 186 13.46 -10.86 -25.51
C SER A 186 13.20 -12.09 -24.64
N GLY A 187 12.64 -13.16 -25.23
CA GLY A 187 12.33 -14.39 -24.48
C GLY A 187 10.98 -14.40 -23.75
N LEU A 188 10.12 -13.39 -23.97
CA LEU A 188 8.71 -13.45 -23.56
C LEU A 188 7.79 -13.90 -24.72
N PRO A 189 6.66 -14.59 -24.44
CA PRO A 189 6.19 -15.01 -23.11
C PRO A 189 6.97 -16.20 -22.57
N LEU A 190 7.06 -16.26 -21.24
CA LEU A 190 7.57 -17.43 -20.51
C LEU A 190 6.51 -18.53 -20.45
N PRO A 191 6.91 -19.81 -20.30
CA PRO A 191 5.98 -20.91 -20.15
C PRO A 191 4.99 -20.69 -18.99
N THR A 192 3.74 -21.04 -19.21
CA THR A 192 2.74 -21.13 -18.16
C THR A 192 3.08 -22.23 -17.17
N CYS A 193 2.50 -22.18 -15.96
CA CYS A 193 2.75 -23.22 -14.96
C CYS A 193 2.30 -24.62 -15.43
N ALA A 194 1.26 -24.68 -16.27
CA ALA A 194 0.83 -25.92 -16.90
C ALA A 194 1.93 -26.49 -17.83
N GLU A 195 2.56 -25.65 -18.66
CA GLU A 195 3.65 -26.04 -19.55
C GLU A 195 4.92 -26.42 -18.77
N VAL A 196 5.26 -25.71 -17.69
CA VAL A 196 6.38 -26.06 -16.81
C VAL A 196 6.16 -27.45 -16.21
N ARG A 197 4.97 -27.75 -15.70
CA ARG A 197 4.64 -29.10 -15.20
C ARG A 197 4.72 -30.17 -16.28
N GLN A 198 4.22 -29.88 -17.48
CA GLN A 198 4.26 -30.82 -18.61
C GLN A 198 5.69 -31.13 -19.05
N SER A 199 6.65 -30.24 -18.83
CA SER A 199 8.06 -30.49 -19.13
C SER A 199 8.69 -31.59 -18.24
N ALA A 200 8.04 -31.96 -17.12
CA ALA A 200 8.51 -32.94 -16.16
C ALA A 200 9.92 -32.67 -15.58
N LEU A 201 10.40 -31.42 -15.67
CA LEU A 201 11.65 -30.99 -15.05
C LEU A 201 11.43 -30.77 -13.55
N VAL A 202 12.35 -31.26 -12.73
CA VAL A 202 12.31 -31.14 -11.27
C VAL A 202 13.68 -30.76 -10.71
N GLY A 203 13.70 -30.08 -9.56
CA GLY A 203 14.94 -29.70 -8.86
C GLY A 203 15.93 -28.94 -9.76
N GLY A 204 17.20 -29.33 -9.73
CA GLY A 204 18.27 -28.66 -10.48
C GLY A 204 18.03 -28.54 -12.00
N ALA A 205 17.40 -29.53 -12.64
CA ALA A 205 17.09 -29.46 -14.07
C ALA A 205 16.05 -28.38 -14.41
N LEU A 206 15.12 -28.12 -13.47
CA LEU A 206 14.19 -27.01 -13.60
C LEU A 206 14.88 -25.66 -13.33
N GLY A 207 15.83 -25.62 -12.38
CA GLY A 207 16.70 -24.47 -12.14
C GLY A 207 17.55 -24.09 -13.37
N ASP A 208 18.15 -25.07 -14.05
CA ASP A 208 18.92 -24.84 -15.28
C ASP A 208 18.03 -24.30 -16.41
N ALA A 209 16.84 -24.88 -16.58
CA ALA A 209 15.86 -24.41 -17.55
C ALA A 209 15.36 -23.00 -17.22
N PHE A 210 15.25 -22.66 -15.93
CA PHE A 210 14.95 -21.31 -15.48
C PHE A 210 16.06 -20.34 -15.90
N TYR A 211 17.32 -20.63 -15.61
CA TYR A 211 18.46 -19.78 -16.00
C TYR A 211 18.58 -19.54 -17.50
N GLN A 212 18.20 -20.53 -18.32
CA GLN A 212 18.25 -20.39 -19.77
C GLN A 212 17.09 -19.56 -20.33
N ARG A 213 15.92 -19.59 -19.70
CA ARG A 213 14.70 -18.96 -20.21
C ARG A 213 14.42 -17.58 -19.62
N TYR A 214 14.78 -17.37 -18.36
CA TYR A 214 14.48 -16.12 -17.69
C TYR A 214 15.29 -14.98 -18.31
N PRO A 215 14.65 -13.91 -18.81
CA PRO A 215 15.36 -12.82 -19.46
C PRO A 215 16.39 -12.18 -18.52
N LYS A 216 17.63 -12.06 -18.98
CA LYS A 216 18.74 -11.54 -18.16
C LYS A 216 18.52 -10.09 -17.77
N GLU A 217 17.83 -9.33 -18.61
CA GLU A 217 17.45 -7.94 -18.35
C GLU A 217 16.49 -7.83 -17.16
N LEU A 218 15.65 -8.85 -16.92
CA LEU A 218 14.75 -8.91 -15.77
C LEU A 218 15.43 -9.39 -14.48
N ALA A 219 16.65 -9.94 -14.59
CA ALA A 219 17.48 -10.33 -13.46
C ALA A 219 18.53 -9.25 -13.11
N ASP A 220 18.73 -8.23 -13.95
CA ASP A 220 19.74 -7.19 -13.78
C ASP A 220 19.11 -5.89 -13.25
N PRO A 221 19.41 -5.46 -12.00
CA PRO A 221 18.89 -4.23 -11.43
C PRO A 221 19.19 -2.97 -12.27
N ALA A 222 20.26 -2.97 -13.07
CA ALA A 222 20.64 -1.84 -13.90
C ALA A 222 19.83 -1.74 -15.21
N ARG A 223 19.15 -2.83 -15.61
CA ARG A 223 18.45 -2.92 -16.91
C ARG A 223 16.96 -3.10 -16.79
N VAL A 224 16.50 -3.68 -15.68
CA VAL A 224 15.10 -4.08 -15.49
C VAL A 224 14.11 -2.94 -15.69
N ASP A 225 14.46 -1.71 -15.29
CA ASP A 225 13.61 -0.52 -15.45
C ASP A 225 13.41 -0.10 -16.92
N GLY A 226 14.32 -0.51 -17.82
CA GLY A 226 14.24 -0.22 -19.26
C GLY A 226 13.50 -1.28 -20.08
N VAL A 227 12.99 -2.33 -19.42
CA VAL A 227 12.30 -3.43 -20.10
C VAL A 227 10.82 -3.08 -20.27
N ALA A 228 10.33 -3.07 -21.52
CA ALA A 228 8.91 -2.83 -21.79
C ALA A 228 8.04 -4.01 -21.33
N LEU A 229 7.45 -3.89 -20.14
CA LEU A 229 6.48 -4.84 -19.59
C LEU A 229 5.09 -4.23 -19.50
N ASN A 230 4.19 -4.63 -20.40
CA ASN A 230 2.76 -4.36 -20.25
C ASN A 230 2.13 -5.29 -19.18
N GLY A 231 0.88 -5.03 -18.79
CA GLY A 231 0.21 -5.79 -17.72
C GLY A 231 0.14 -7.30 -17.98
N ALA A 232 -0.05 -7.73 -19.23
CA ALA A 232 -0.10 -9.14 -19.59
C ALA A 232 1.29 -9.80 -19.52
N ALA A 233 2.34 -9.12 -19.99
CA ALA A 233 3.72 -9.58 -19.91
C ALA A 233 4.18 -9.71 -18.45
N LEU A 234 3.89 -8.69 -17.62
CA LEU A 234 4.19 -8.74 -16.19
C LEU A 234 3.45 -9.90 -15.50
N ALA A 235 2.17 -10.10 -15.82
CA ALA A 235 1.39 -11.20 -15.25
C ALA A 235 1.94 -12.59 -15.65
N ASN A 236 2.42 -12.73 -16.88
CA ASN A 236 3.08 -13.93 -17.37
C ASN A 236 4.40 -14.20 -16.62
N VAL A 237 5.27 -13.18 -16.51
CA VAL A 237 6.56 -13.30 -15.81
C VAL A 237 6.38 -13.68 -14.35
N VAL A 238 5.52 -12.95 -13.62
CA VAL A 238 5.28 -13.23 -12.19
C VAL A 238 4.64 -14.62 -12.00
N GLY A 239 3.73 -15.02 -12.89
CA GLY A 239 3.14 -16.36 -12.86
C GLY A 239 4.19 -17.47 -13.08
N TYR A 240 5.11 -17.27 -14.01
CA TYR A 240 6.22 -18.19 -14.24
C TYR A 240 7.14 -18.29 -13.02
N LEU A 241 7.58 -17.15 -12.47
CA LEU A 241 8.45 -17.10 -11.30
C LEU A 241 7.84 -17.84 -10.10
N ALA A 242 6.57 -17.57 -9.79
CA ALA A 242 5.88 -18.20 -8.67
C ALA A 242 5.73 -19.72 -8.88
N CYS A 243 5.50 -20.16 -10.13
CA CYS A 243 5.43 -21.57 -10.47
C CYS A 243 6.78 -22.27 -10.31
N VAL A 244 7.85 -21.72 -10.90
CA VAL A 244 9.20 -22.29 -10.82
C VAL A 244 9.64 -22.34 -9.36
N ALA A 245 9.51 -21.25 -8.61
CA ALA A 245 9.85 -21.23 -7.18
C ALA A 245 9.10 -22.31 -6.38
N THR A 246 7.82 -22.55 -6.67
CA THR A 246 7.06 -23.61 -6.01
C THR A 246 7.57 -25.00 -6.39
N LEU A 247 7.90 -25.23 -7.66
CA LEU A 247 8.34 -26.52 -8.17
C LEU A 247 9.81 -26.83 -7.87
N THR A 248 10.62 -25.82 -7.53
CA THR A 248 12.01 -25.96 -7.07
C THR A 248 12.13 -25.93 -5.54
N ASP A 249 11.03 -26.06 -4.80
CA ASP A 249 11.00 -26.01 -3.34
C ASP A 249 11.66 -24.73 -2.78
N TYR A 250 11.32 -23.59 -3.40
CA TYR A 250 11.75 -22.24 -3.02
C TYR A 250 13.26 -22.01 -3.14
N ASP A 251 13.87 -22.63 -4.14
CA ASP A 251 15.28 -22.43 -4.47
C ASP A 251 15.65 -20.93 -4.42
N PRO A 252 16.59 -20.54 -3.53
CA PRO A 252 16.95 -19.13 -3.34
C PRO A 252 17.42 -18.48 -4.64
N VAL A 253 17.97 -19.25 -5.58
CA VAL A 253 18.39 -18.75 -6.89
C VAL A 253 17.23 -18.11 -7.65
N VAL A 254 16.04 -18.71 -7.61
CA VAL A 254 14.86 -18.17 -8.30
C VAL A 254 14.47 -16.84 -7.66
N ALA A 255 14.49 -16.76 -6.33
CA ALA A 255 14.18 -15.54 -5.60
C ALA A 255 15.22 -14.43 -5.86
N GLU A 256 16.51 -14.75 -5.82
CA GLU A 256 17.62 -13.82 -6.09
C GLU A 256 17.54 -13.22 -7.50
N ASN A 257 17.34 -14.06 -8.52
CA ASN A 257 17.19 -13.60 -9.91
C ASN A 257 15.88 -12.83 -10.14
N SER A 258 14.90 -12.96 -9.24
CA SER A 258 13.66 -12.20 -9.30
C SER A 258 13.79 -10.81 -8.66
N LEU A 259 14.77 -10.58 -7.77
CA LEU A 259 14.83 -9.37 -6.95
C LEU A 259 14.85 -8.09 -7.79
N ALA A 260 15.60 -8.07 -8.90
CA ALA A 260 15.65 -6.90 -9.78
C ALA A 260 14.24 -6.46 -10.21
N LEU A 261 13.39 -7.39 -10.63
CA LEU A 261 12.01 -7.10 -11.01
C LEU A 261 11.17 -6.59 -9.83
N PHE A 262 11.30 -7.20 -8.65
CA PHE A 262 10.48 -6.85 -7.48
C PHE A 262 10.94 -5.58 -6.77
N GLU A 263 12.21 -5.20 -6.90
CA GLU A 263 12.78 -3.95 -6.37
C GLU A 263 12.75 -2.80 -7.37
N SER A 264 12.51 -3.09 -8.65
CA SER A 264 12.37 -2.09 -9.71
C SER A 264 11.40 -0.98 -9.28
N PRO A 265 11.83 0.30 -9.29
CA PRO A 265 10.94 1.44 -9.08
C PRO A 265 9.79 1.51 -10.10
N VAL A 266 10.00 0.95 -11.30
CA VAL A 266 9.05 0.96 -12.41
C VAL A 266 8.05 -0.20 -12.27
N HIS A 267 8.53 -1.42 -12.06
CA HIS A 267 7.71 -2.64 -12.14
C HIS A 267 7.37 -3.27 -10.78
N GLY A 268 8.18 -3.03 -9.75
CA GLY A 268 8.16 -3.79 -8.49
C GLY A 268 6.82 -3.76 -7.78
N ARG A 269 6.16 -2.59 -7.74
CA ARG A 269 4.83 -2.44 -7.12
C ARG A 269 3.79 -3.33 -7.81
N ALA A 270 3.77 -3.34 -9.15
CA ALA A 270 2.84 -4.13 -9.92
C ALA A 270 3.18 -5.63 -9.85
N ALA A 271 4.48 -5.97 -9.81
CA ALA A 271 4.94 -7.35 -9.64
C ALA A 271 4.49 -7.94 -8.28
N PHE A 272 4.68 -7.19 -7.18
CA PHE A 272 4.20 -7.61 -5.86
C PHE A 272 2.68 -7.70 -5.77
N ALA A 273 1.95 -6.76 -6.38
CA ALA A 273 0.49 -6.82 -6.43
C ALA A 273 0.02 -8.09 -7.15
N ARG A 274 0.63 -8.42 -8.29
CA ARG A 274 0.31 -9.65 -9.02
C ARG A 274 0.64 -10.91 -8.23
N LEU A 275 1.81 -10.96 -7.58
CA LEU A 275 2.18 -12.12 -6.77
C LEU A 275 1.26 -12.30 -5.55
N THR A 276 0.82 -11.19 -4.94
CA THR A 276 -0.15 -11.23 -3.84
C THR A 276 -1.49 -11.79 -4.33
N ALA A 277 -2.01 -11.31 -5.45
CA ALA A 277 -3.24 -11.85 -6.04
C ALA A 277 -3.11 -13.34 -6.39
N LEU A 278 -1.96 -13.75 -6.94
CA LEU A 278 -1.67 -15.16 -7.22
C LEU A 278 -1.62 -16.02 -5.93
N ALA A 279 -1.08 -15.50 -4.83
CA ALA A 279 -1.04 -16.23 -3.55
C ALA A 279 -2.43 -16.45 -2.94
N GLU A 280 -3.40 -15.58 -3.24
CA GLU A 280 -4.79 -15.71 -2.79
C GLU A 280 -5.63 -16.67 -3.66
N GLU A 281 -5.18 -16.95 -4.88
CA GLU A 281 -5.88 -17.87 -5.78
C GLU A 281 -5.81 -19.32 -5.24
N PRO A 282 -6.93 -20.07 -5.24
CA PRO A 282 -6.91 -21.50 -4.90
C PRO A 282 -6.17 -22.31 -5.99
N GLY A 283 -5.52 -23.40 -5.60
CA GLY A 283 -4.81 -24.28 -6.52
C GLY A 283 -3.73 -25.11 -5.85
N ALA A 284 -3.15 -26.05 -6.58
CA ALA A 284 -2.09 -26.93 -6.06
C ALA A 284 -0.82 -26.17 -5.65
N GLU A 285 -0.62 -24.95 -6.17
CA GLU A 285 0.52 -24.08 -5.90
C GLU A 285 0.23 -22.98 -4.88
N ALA A 286 -0.98 -22.89 -4.31
CA ALA A 286 -1.36 -21.78 -3.44
C ALA A 286 -0.37 -21.54 -2.28
N SER A 287 -0.02 -22.60 -1.54
CA SER A 287 0.97 -22.56 -0.45
C SER A 287 2.36 -22.11 -0.94
N GLY A 288 2.75 -22.52 -2.16
CA GLY A 288 4.04 -22.16 -2.70
C GLY A 288 4.13 -20.71 -3.15
N ARG A 289 3.06 -20.18 -3.74
CA ARG A 289 2.95 -18.76 -4.07
C ARG A 289 3.02 -17.88 -2.82
N GLU A 290 2.36 -18.30 -1.74
CA GLU A 290 2.41 -17.60 -0.45
C GLU A 290 3.82 -17.61 0.17
N THR A 291 4.49 -18.76 0.12
CA THR A 291 5.86 -18.92 0.63
C THR A 291 6.86 -18.07 -0.16
N PHE A 292 6.78 -18.10 -1.49
CA PHE A 292 7.60 -17.27 -2.36
C PHE A 292 7.39 -15.77 -2.13
N LEU A 293 6.13 -15.35 -1.92
CA LEU A 293 5.80 -13.97 -1.55
C LEU A 293 6.45 -13.56 -0.22
N LYS A 294 6.42 -14.42 0.80
CA LYS A 294 7.08 -14.17 2.10
C LYS A 294 8.59 -14.06 1.93
N GLN A 295 9.20 -14.95 1.15
CA GLN A 295 10.64 -14.94 0.86
C GLN A 295 11.07 -13.63 0.19
N LEU A 296 10.42 -13.23 -0.90
CA LEU A 296 10.73 -11.98 -1.59
C LEU A 296 10.58 -10.75 -0.68
N ARG A 297 9.48 -10.66 0.10
CA ARG A 297 9.28 -9.56 1.05
C ARG A 297 10.36 -9.49 2.13
N ALA A 298 10.90 -10.64 2.56
CA ALA A 298 11.99 -10.68 3.52
C ALA A 298 13.29 -10.16 2.89
N MET A 299 13.60 -10.59 1.67
CA MET A 299 14.82 -10.21 0.95
C MET A 299 14.84 -8.73 0.55
N THR A 300 13.70 -8.14 0.16
CA THR A 300 13.62 -6.71 -0.19
C THR A 300 13.60 -5.78 1.03
N LYS A 301 13.40 -6.30 2.24
CA LYS A 301 13.42 -5.52 3.48
C LYS A 301 14.78 -5.56 4.20
N ALA A 302 15.65 -6.51 3.87
CA ALA A 302 16.94 -6.66 4.51
C ALA A 302 17.92 -5.57 4.02
N PRO A 303 18.74 -4.95 4.90
CA PRO A 303 19.88 -4.17 4.45
C PRO A 303 20.84 -5.12 3.72
N ARG A 304 21.26 -4.75 2.50
CA ARG A 304 22.28 -5.51 1.77
C ARG A 304 23.65 -5.16 2.33
N GLU A 305 24.39 -6.17 2.77
CA GLU A 305 25.77 -6.06 3.28
C GLU A 305 26.77 -5.69 2.17
#